data_AF-A0A091VEX0-F1
#
_entry.id   AF-A0A091VEX0-F1
#
_cell.length_a   1.000
_cell.length_b   1.000
_cell.length_c   1.000
_cell.angle_alpha   90.00
_cell.angle_beta   90.00
_cell.angle_gamma   90.00
#
_symmetry.space_group_name_H-M   'P 1'
#
loop_
_entity.id
_entity.type
_entity.pdbx_description
1 polymer ?
#
loop_
_entity_poly.entity_id
_entity_poly.type
_entity_poly.pdbx_seq_one_letter_code
_entity_poly.pdbx_strand_id
1 'polypeptide(L)'
;DHDKMFKMSEKILLLCVGEAGDTVQFAEYIQKNVQLYKMRNGYELSPTAAANFTRRNLADYLRSRTPYHVNLLLAGYDDHEGPALYYMDYLAALAKAPFAAHGYGAFLTLSILDRYYKPSITREEAVELLKKCLEELQKRFILNLASFNARFIDKDGIHEVDNIPLPKAMS
;
A
#
# COMPACT_ATOMS: atom_id res chain seq x y z
N ASP A 1 4.95 7.65 -15.76
CA ASP A 1 4.49 7.25 -14.42
C ASP A 1 3.86 5.87 -14.45
N HIS A 2 4.18 5.03 -13.47
CA HIS A 2 3.61 3.69 -13.33
C HIS A 2 2.89 3.63 -11.98
N ASP A 3 1.56 3.55 -12.01
CA ASP A 3 0.76 3.39 -10.80
C ASP A 3 0.93 1.96 -10.26
N LYS A 4 1.29 1.85 -8.98
CA LYS A 4 1.53 0.57 -8.28
C LYS A 4 0.36 0.16 -7.40
N MET A 5 -0.71 0.96 -7.40
CA MET A 5 -1.90 0.73 -6.59
C MET A 5 -3.01 0.12 -7.45
N PHE A 6 -3.61 -0.93 -6.92
CA PHE A 6 -4.69 -1.66 -7.57
C PHE A 6 -5.95 -1.50 -6.71
N LYS A 7 -7.01 -0.95 -7.30
CA LYS A 7 -8.33 -0.83 -6.65
C LYS A 7 -8.96 -2.22 -6.51
N MET A 8 -8.99 -2.76 -5.29
CA MET A 8 -9.59 -4.07 -5.01
C MET A 8 -11.10 -3.95 -4.83
N SER A 9 -11.56 -2.87 -4.21
CA SER A 9 -12.96 -2.52 -4.00
C SER A 9 -13.10 -0.99 -3.86
N GLU A 10 -14.28 -0.47 -3.54
CA GLU A 10 -14.44 0.99 -3.33
C GLU A 10 -13.65 1.52 -2.13
N LYS A 11 -13.33 0.65 -1.15
CA LYS A 11 -12.67 1.01 0.10
C LYS A 11 -11.37 0.22 0.36
N ILE A 12 -10.82 -0.49 -0.63
CA ILE A 12 -9.59 -1.29 -0.48
C ILE A 12 -8.63 -1.03 -1.65
N LEU A 13 -7.40 -0.64 -1.31
CA LEU A 13 -6.25 -0.55 -2.22
C LEU A 13 -5.20 -1.61 -1.87
N LEU A 14 -4.69 -2.27 -2.90
CA LEU A 14 -3.52 -3.13 -2.82
C LEU A 14 -2.36 -2.43 -3.54
N LEU A 15 -1.26 -2.19 -2.83
CA LEU A 15 -0.01 -1.71 -3.43
C LEU A 15 0.91 -2.90 -3.61
N CYS A 16 1.46 -3.07 -4.81
CA CYS A 16 2.28 -4.23 -5.15
C CYS A 16 3.62 -3.81 -5.75
N VAL A 17 4.72 -4.31 -5.16
CA VAL A 17 6.09 -4.11 -5.64
C VAL A 17 6.87 -5.42 -5.55
N GLY A 18 7.89 -5.62 -6.39
CA GLY A 18 8.62 -6.89 -6.44
C GLY A 18 9.12 -7.18 -7.85
N GLU A 19 9.21 -8.47 -8.18
CA GLU A 19 9.63 -8.92 -9.50
C GLU A 19 8.69 -8.41 -10.61
N ALA A 20 9.30 -8.01 -11.73
CA ALA A 20 8.56 -7.56 -12.90
C ALA A 20 7.80 -8.74 -13.51
N GLY A 21 6.52 -8.55 -13.81
CA GLY A 21 5.63 -9.62 -14.27
C GLY A 21 4.81 -10.20 -13.12
N ASP A 22 5.47 -10.71 -12.08
CA ASP A 22 4.80 -11.25 -10.87
C ASP A 22 3.86 -10.24 -10.23
N THR A 23 4.33 -9.01 -10.09
CA THR A 23 3.58 -7.91 -9.46
C THR A 23 2.23 -7.67 -10.11
N VAL A 24 2.20 -7.53 -11.44
CA VAL A 24 0.97 -7.27 -12.20
C VAL A 24 0.06 -8.49 -12.18
N GLN A 25 0.61 -9.68 -12.46
CA GLN A 25 -0.19 -10.91 -12.50
C GLN A 25 -0.83 -11.21 -11.15
N PHE A 26 -0.07 -11.12 -10.07
CA PHE A 26 -0.57 -11.42 -8.73
C PHE A 26 -1.59 -10.38 -8.27
N ALA A 27 -1.32 -9.09 -8.47
CA ALA A 27 -2.26 -8.04 -8.07
C ALA A 27 -3.59 -8.14 -8.85
N GLU A 28 -3.55 -8.40 -10.15
CA GLU A 28 -4.76 -8.61 -10.95
C GLU A 28 -5.51 -9.88 -10.55
N TYR A 29 -4.80 -10.98 -10.29
CA TYR A 29 -5.40 -12.22 -9.81
C TYR A 29 -6.21 -11.99 -8.52
N ILE A 30 -5.61 -11.30 -7.54
CA ILE A 30 -6.30 -10.95 -6.29
C ILE A 30 -7.48 -10.02 -6.58
N GLN A 31 -7.29 -8.98 -7.40
CA GLN A 31 -8.34 -8.03 -7.78
C GLN A 31 -9.58 -8.73 -8.33
N LYS A 32 -9.41 -9.64 -9.31
CA LYS A 32 -10.54 -10.32 -9.95
C LYS A 32 -11.26 -11.25 -9.00
N ASN A 33 -10.55 -11.95 -8.10
CA ASN A 33 -11.18 -12.82 -7.10
C ASN A 33 -11.97 -12.02 -6.05
N VAL A 34 -11.45 -10.88 -5.60
CA VAL A 34 -12.17 -9.97 -4.68
C VAL A 34 -13.43 -9.40 -5.34
N GLN A 35 -13.33 -8.98 -6.61
CA GLN A 35 -14.49 -8.50 -7.37
C GLN A 35 -15.52 -9.60 -7.62
N LEU A 36 -15.06 -10.82 -7.94
CA LEU A 36 -15.94 -11.98 -8.10
C LEU A 36 -16.68 -12.30 -6.80
N TYR A 37 -16.02 -12.21 -5.65
CA TYR A 37 -16.66 -12.39 -4.35
C TYR A 37 -17.80 -11.39 -4.15
N LYS A 38 -17.57 -10.11 -4.46
CA LYS A 38 -18.60 -9.05 -4.40
C LYS A 38 -19.78 -9.38 -5.31
N MET A 39 -19.53 -9.77 -6.55
CA MET A 39 -20.59 -10.11 -7.51
C MET A 39 -21.41 -11.33 -7.10
N ARG A 40 -20.78 -12.33 -6.46
CA ARG A 40 -21.46 -13.56 -6.03
C ARG A 40 -22.29 -13.40 -4.76
N ASN A 41 -21.82 -12.59 -3.81
CA ASN A 41 -22.44 -12.49 -2.48
C ASN A 41 -23.24 -11.19 -2.27
N GLY A 42 -23.06 -10.18 -3.13
CA GLY A 42 -23.76 -8.90 -3.04
C GLY A 42 -23.17 -7.89 -2.04
N TYR A 43 -22.05 -8.21 -1.40
CA TYR A 43 -21.33 -7.32 -0.47
C TYR A 43 -19.81 -7.46 -0.63
N GLU A 44 -19.06 -6.43 -0.22
CA GLU A 44 -17.59 -6.39 -0.33
C GLU A 44 -16.90 -7.12 0.83
N LEU A 45 -15.69 -7.63 0.59
CA LEU A 45 -14.83 -8.15 1.67
C LEU A 45 -14.36 -7.00 2.57
N SER A 46 -14.23 -7.26 3.87
CA SER A 46 -13.52 -6.35 4.76
C SER A 46 -12.01 -6.32 4.42
N PRO A 47 -11.28 -5.24 4.76
CA PRO A 47 -9.83 -5.17 4.58
C PRO A 47 -9.10 -6.33 5.25
N THR A 48 -9.55 -6.75 6.43
CA THR A 48 -9.02 -7.90 7.18
C THR A 48 -9.16 -9.21 6.40
N ALA A 49 -10.32 -9.44 5.78
CA ALA A 49 -10.57 -10.63 4.98
C ALA A 49 -9.76 -10.61 3.69
N ALA A 50 -9.70 -9.47 2.99
CA ALA A 50 -8.89 -9.29 1.80
C ALA A 50 -7.39 -9.52 2.08
N ALA A 51 -6.87 -8.99 3.20
CA ALA A 51 -5.49 -9.20 3.63
C ALA A 51 -5.16 -10.68 3.87
N ASN A 52 -6.04 -11.41 4.55
CA ASN A 52 -5.85 -12.84 4.79
C ASN A 52 -6.00 -13.68 3.52
N PHE A 53 -6.91 -13.32 2.61
CA PHE A 53 -7.06 -13.98 1.32
C PHE A 53 -5.78 -13.82 0.47
N THR A 54 -5.25 -12.60 0.39
CA THR A 54 -4.00 -12.32 -0.31
C THR A 54 -2.83 -13.09 0.32
N ARG A 55 -2.73 -13.09 1.65
CA ARG A 55 -1.71 -13.84 2.40
C ARG A 55 -1.77 -15.34 2.10
N ARG A 56 -2.98 -15.92 2.08
CA ARG A 56 -3.20 -17.34 1.81
C ARG A 56 -2.66 -17.70 0.43
N ASN A 57 -3.07 -16.98 -0.61
CA ASN A 57 -2.62 -17.25 -1.97
C ASN A 57 -1.11 -17.11 -2.09
N LEU A 58 -0.52 -16.03 -1.56
CA LEU A 58 0.93 -15.83 -1.62
C LEU A 58 1.68 -16.99 -0.92
N ALA A 59 1.21 -17.42 0.25
CA ALA A 59 1.80 -18.53 1.01
C ALA A 59 1.66 -19.90 0.31
N ASP A 60 0.54 -20.13 -0.38
CA ASP A 60 0.30 -21.37 -1.11
C ASP A 60 1.20 -21.46 -2.36
N TYR A 61 1.38 -20.35 -3.09
CA TYR A 61 2.31 -20.26 -4.21
C TYR A 61 3.79 -20.30 -3.78
N LEU A 62 4.12 -19.84 -2.57
CA LEU A 62 5.50 -19.80 -2.06
C LEU A 62 6.19 -21.18 -2.07
N ARG A 63 5.44 -22.27 -1.86
CA ARG A 63 5.97 -23.65 -1.90
C ARG A 63 5.68 -24.39 -3.21
N SER A 64 5.17 -23.67 -4.21
CA SER A 64 4.91 -24.21 -5.54
C SER A 64 6.15 -24.11 -6.45
N ARG A 65 6.03 -24.54 -7.71
CA ARG A 65 7.06 -24.33 -8.74
C ARG A 65 7.05 -22.92 -9.34
N THR A 66 6.06 -22.10 -8.99
CA THR A 66 5.87 -20.74 -9.50
C THR A 66 5.60 -19.79 -8.33
N PRO A 67 6.59 -19.55 -7.45
CA PRO A 67 6.44 -18.60 -6.35
C PRO A 67 6.36 -17.17 -6.89
N TYR A 68 5.51 -16.33 -6.28
CA TYR A 68 5.45 -14.90 -6.60
C TYR A 68 6.41 -14.12 -5.70
N HIS A 69 7.34 -13.37 -6.28
CA HIS A 69 8.26 -12.52 -5.53
C HIS A 69 7.72 -11.09 -5.37
N VAL A 70 6.73 -10.93 -4.48
CA VAL A 70 6.01 -9.65 -4.28
C VAL A 70 5.96 -9.22 -2.82
N ASN A 71 6.10 -7.92 -2.59
CA ASN A 71 5.89 -7.25 -1.31
C ASN A 71 4.68 -6.34 -1.44
N LEU A 72 3.80 -6.36 -0.44
CA LEU A 72 2.48 -5.75 -0.54
C LEU A 72 2.18 -4.85 0.65
N LEU A 73 1.45 -3.77 0.38
CA LEU A 73 0.67 -3.07 1.40
C LEU A 73 -0.81 -3.18 1.01
N LEU A 74 -1.66 -3.55 1.95
CA LEU A 74 -3.11 -3.48 1.78
C LEU A 74 -3.66 -2.44 2.73
N ALA A 75 -4.21 -1.37 2.16
CA ALA A 75 -4.88 -0.32 2.91
C ALA A 75 -6.38 -0.39 2.62
N GLY A 76 -7.21 -0.26 3.65
CA GLY A 76 -8.64 -0.16 3.44
C GLY A 76 -9.38 0.42 4.62
N TYR A 77 -10.65 0.74 4.39
CA TYR A 77 -11.57 1.26 5.40
C TYR A 77 -12.78 0.34 5.51
N ASP A 78 -13.07 -0.08 6.74
CA ASP A 78 -14.27 -0.83 7.09
C ASP A 78 -15.23 0.06 7.88
N ASP A 79 -16.53 0.00 7.60
CA ASP A 79 -17.53 0.85 8.26
C ASP A 79 -17.75 0.48 9.74
N HIS A 80 -17.36 -0.72 10.15
CA HIS A 80 -17.46 -1.19 11.53
C HIS A 80 -16.12 -1.13 12.27
N GLU A 81 -15.02 -1.55 11.64
CA GLU A 81 -13.68 -1.62 12.26
C GLU A 81 -12.81 -0.38 12.01
N GLY A 82 -13.22 0.51 11.10
CA GLY A 82 -12.47 1.70 10.71
C GLY A 82 -11.29 1.41 9.78
N PRO A 83 -10.26 2.29 9.76
CA PRO A 83 -9.12 2.13 8.86
C PRO A 83 -8.19 0.99 9.29
N ALA A 84 -7.68 0.24 8.31
CA ALA A 84 -6.69 -0.80 8.52
C ALA A 84 -5.60 -0.74 7.45
N LEU A 85 -4.35 -0.88 7.90
CA LEU A 85 -3.18 -1.01 7.05
C LEU A 85 -2.47 -2.32 7.40
N TYR A 86 -2.25 -3.14 6.37
CA TYR A 86 -1.58 -4.41 6.46
C TYR A 86 -0.30 -4.38 5.64
N TYR A 87 0.79 -4.78 6.28
CA TYR A 87 2.09 -5.04 5.67
C TYR A 87 2.21 -6.53 5.36
N MET A 88 2.65 -6.85 4.15
CA MET A 88 2.98 -8.21 3.75
C MET A 88 4.34 -8.28 3.07
N ASP A 89 5.19 -9.20 3.51
CA ASP A 89 6.46 -9.50 2.85
C ASP A 89 6.30 -10.61 1.80
N TYR A 90 7.34 -10.81 1.00
CA TYR A 90 7.40 -11.85 -0.02
C TYR A 90 7.36 -13.29 0.51
N LEU A 91 7.48 -13.49 1.84
CA LEU A 91 7.31 -14.77 2.50
C LEU A 91 5.88 -14.98 3.03
N ALA A 92 4.96 -14.07 2.68
CA ALA A 92 3.56 -14.06 3.10
C ALA A 92 3.35 -13.94 4.63
N ALA A 93 4.29 -13.30 5.33
CA ALA A 93 4.06 -12.82 6.69
C ALA A 93 3.14 -11.59 6.64
N LEU A 94 2.17 -11.50 7.55
CA LEU A 94 1.18 -10.43 7.59
C LEU A 94 1.21 -9.73 8.94
N ALA A 95 1.31 -8.41 8.92
CA ALA A 95 1.26 -7.58 10.12
C ALA A 95 0.30 -6.40 9.91
N LYS A 96 -0.57 -6.13 10.89
CA LYS A 96 -1.32 -4.87 10.95
C LYS A 96 -0.40 -3.80 11.54
N ALA A 97 -0.28 -2.66 10.88
CA ALA A 97 0.68 -1.61 11.28
C ALA A 97 0.03 -0.22 11.21
N PRO A 98 0.40 0.72 12.11
CA PRO A 98 -0.09 2.11 12.05
C PRO A 98 0.48 2.89 10.86
N PHE A 99 1.68 2.53 10.44
CA PHE A 99 2.37 3.02 9.25
C PHE A 99 3.32 1.92 8.76
N ALA A 100 3.60 1.89 7.46
CA ALA A 100 4.48 0.89 6.86
C ALA A 100 5.10 1.41 5.56
N ALA A 101 6.28 0.90 5.22
CA ALA A 101 6.97 1.22 3.98
C ALA A 101 7.70 -0.01 3.44
N HIS A 102 7.82 -0.10 2.11
CA HIS A 102 8.56 -1.15 1.40
C HIS A 102 9.68 -0.55 0.54
N GLY A 103 10.62 -1.40 0.13
CA GLY A 103 11.78 -1.01 -0.66
C GLY A 103 12.85 -0.27 0.15
N TYR A 104 13.97 0.06 -0.50
CA TYR A 104 15.12 0.67 0.18
C TYR A 104 14.82 2.03 0.81
N GLY A 105 13.83 2.78 0.30
CA GLY A 105 13.41 4.05 0.88
C GLY A 105 12.86 3.91 2.30
N ALA A 106 12.35 2.73 2.68
CA ALA A 106 11.83 2.47 4.02
C ALA A 106 12.87 2.70 5.12
N PHE A 107 14.15 2.42 4.87
CA PHE A 107 15.23 2.64 5.84
C PHE A 107 15.43 4.13 6.20
N LEU A 108 15.08 5.04 5.28
CA LEU A 108 15.20 6.48 5.50
C LEU A 108 13.92 7.09 6.07
N THR A 109 12.76 6.54 5.72
CA THR A 109 11.46 7.15 6.04
C THR A 109 10.83 6.62 7.32
N LEU A 110 11.05 5.34 7.68
CA LEU A 110 10.43 4.75 8.87
C LEU A 110 10.81 5.46 10.17
N SER A 111 12.04 5.97 10.29
CA SER A 111 12.49 6.73 11.45
C SER A 111 11.82 8.12 11.55
N ILE A 112 11.50 8.73 10.41
CA ILE A 112 10.74 10.00 10.35
C ILE A 112 9.29 9.73 10.75
N LEU A 113 8.68 8.67 10.21
CA LEU A 113 7.33 8.25 10.57
C LEU A 113 7.24 7.98 12.07
N ASP A 114 8.14 7.18 12.62
CA ASP A 114 8.17 6.85 14.05
C ASP A 114 8.31 8.09 14.94
N ARG A 115 9.12 9.08 14.51
CA ARG A 115 9.35 10.31 15.27
C ARG A 115 8.13 11.25 15.32
N TYR A 116 7.36 11.35 14.24
CA TYR A 116 6.34 12.40 14.07
C TYR A 116 4.91 11.88 13.98
N TYR A 117 4.71 10.58 13.76
CA TYR A 117 3.39 9.98 13.73
C TYR A 117 2.74 10.01 15.11
N LYS A 118 1.45 10.29 15.12
CA LYS A 118 0.56 10.14 16.29
C LYS A 118 -0.75 9.50 15.83
N PRO A 119 -1.38 8.64 16.64
CA PRO A 119 -2.65 8.00 16.26
C PRO A 119 -3.79 8.99 15.92
N SER A 120 -3.73 10.21 16.46
CA SER A 120 -4.72 11.27 16.24
C SER A 120 -4.32 12.27 15.14
N ILE A 121 -3.44 11.89 14.21
CA ILE A 121 -2.96 12.75 13.14
C ILE A 121 -4.11 13.13 12.18
N THR A 122 -4.17 14.40 11.76
CA THR A 122 -5.17 14.83 10.75
C THR A 122 -4.69 14.52 9.33
N ARG A 123 -5.58 14.65 8.33
CA ARG A 123 -5.20 14.43 6.92
C ARG A 123 -4.13 15.42 6.48
N GLU A 124 -4.26 16.68 6.89
CA GLU A 124 -3.33 17.75 6.56
C GLU A 124 -1.95 17.48 7.18
N GLU A 125 -1.93 17.11 8.47
CA GLU A 125 -0.70 16.72 9.16
C GLU A 125 -0.05 15.48 8.52
N ALA A 126 -0.85 14.51 8.04
CA ALA A 126 -0.36 13.32 7.36
C ALA A 126 0.27 13.66 5.99
N VAL A 127 -0.29 14.61 5.23
CA VAL A 127 0.33 15.10 3.98
C VAL A 127 1.66 15.79 4.29
N GLU A 128 1.73 16.64 5.32
CA GLU A 128 2.97 17.29 5.72
C GLU A 128 4.03 16.30 6.20
N LEU A 129 3.63 15.26 6.93
CA LEU A 129 4.52 14.17 7.32
C LEU A 129 5.03 13.39 6.10
N LEU A 130 4.16 13.08 5.14
CA LEU A 130 4.56 12.44 3.88
C LEU A 130 5.56 13.30 3.12
N LYS A 131 5.35 14.62 3.01
CA LYS A 131 6.31 15.55 2.39
C LYS A 131 7.69 15.47 3.04
N LYS A 132 7.77 15.44 4.38
CA LYS A 132 9.06 15.28 5.10
C LYS A 132 9.78 13.99 4.71
N CYS A 133 9.04 12.88 4.59
CA CYS A 133 9.61 11.62 4.12
C CYS A 133 10.14 11.74 2.68
N LEU A 134 9.39 12.39 1.78
CA LEU A 134 9.79 12.56 0.39
C LEU A 134 11.00 13.49 0.23
N GLU A 135 11.09 14.56 1.01
CA GLU A 135 12.24 15.46 1.06
C GLU A 135 13.52 14.72 1.50
N GLU A 136 13.41 13.86 2.50
CA GLU A 136 14.56 13.05 2.95
C GLU A 136 15.02 12.07 1.86
N LEU A 137 14.08 11.47 1.12
CA LEU A 137 14.40 10.64 -0.03
C LEU A 137 15.14 11.44 -1.10
N GLN A 138 14.66 12.63 -1.50
CA GLN A 138 15.34 13.46 -2.49
C GLN A 138 16.76 13.86 -2.05
N LYS A 139 16.96 14.09 -0.74
CA LYS A 139 18.23 14.54 -0.20
C LYS A 139 19.27 13.44 -0.04
N ARG A 140 18.85 12.23 0.37
CA ARG A 140 19.77 11.16 0.80
C ARG A 140 19.68 9.88 0.00
N PHE A 141 18.60 9.67 -0.74
CA PHE A 141 18.43 8.45 -1.52
C PHE A 141 19.14 8.58 -2.86
N ILE A 142 19.93 7.56 -3.21
CA ILE A 142 20.76 7.58 -4.42
C ILE A 142 19.95 7.46 -5.73
N LEU A 143 18.71 6.95 -5.65
CA LEU A 143 17.85 6.79 -6.82
C LEU A 143 17.00 8.04 -7.02
N ASN A 144 16.87 8.46 -8.27
CA ASN A 144 15.99 9.55 -8.65
C ASN A 144 14.53 9.07 -8.67
N LEU A 145 13.71 9.61 -7.76
CA LEU A 145 12.27 9.36 -7.69
C LEU A 145 11.53 10.67 -7.96
N ALA A 146 11.16 10.92 -9.22
CA ALA A 146 10.70 12.23 -9.68
C ALA A 146 9.24 12.58 -9.32
N SER A 147 8.40 11.57 -9.05
CA SER A 147 6.96 11.73 -8.82
C SER A 147 6.44 10.65 -7.89
N PHE A 148 5.40 10.98 -7.12
CA PHE A 148 4.72 10.04 -6.23
C PHE A 148 3.21 10.24 -6.33
N ASN A 149 2.48 9.14 -6.45
CA ASN A 149 1.03 9.12 -6.37
C ASN A 149 0.63 8.90 -4.91
N ALA A 150 -0.33 9.70 -4.43
CA ALA A 150 -0.86 9.57 -3.07
C ALA A 150 -2.39 9.49 -3.13
N ARG A 151 -2.96 8.64 -2.26
CA ARG A 151 -4.40 8.44 -2.14
C ARG A 151 -4.79 8.35 -0.67
N PHE A 152 -5.95 8.92 -0.34
CA PHE A 152 -6.61 8.70 0.94
C PHE A 152 -7.71 7.65 0.79
N ILE A 153 -7.96 6.89 1.85
CA ILE A 153 -9.10 5.98 1.95
C ILE A 153 -9.85 6.35 3.22
N ASP A 154 -11.14 6.61 3.08
CA ASP A 154 -12.04 6.88 4.20
C ASP A 154 -13.40 6.18 4.00
N LYS A 155 -14.38 6.54 4.82
CA LYS A 155 -15.75 6.04 4.75
C LYS A 155 -16.43 6.28 3.40
N ASP A 156 -16.02 7.32 2.66
CA ASP A 156 -16.59 7.75 1.39
C ASP A 156 -15.84 7.13 0.19
N GLY A 157 -14.72 6.43 0.45
CA GLY A 157 -13.98 5.65 -0.54
C GLY A 157 -12.55 6.12 -0.74
N ILE A 158 -12.05 5.93 -1.96
CA ILE A 158 -10.68 6.26 -2.35
C ILE A 158 -10.64 7.64 -3.01
N HIS A 159 -9.81 8.54 -2.49
CA HIS A 159 -9.64 9.91 -2.98
C HIS A 159 -8.19 10.11 -3.44
N GLU A 160 -8.01 10.66 -4.63
CA GLU A 160 -6.67 11.04 -5.10
C GLU A 160 -6.23 12.34 -4.44
N VAL A 161 -4.96 12.39 -4.04
CA VAL A 161 -4.35 13.62 -3.56
C VAL A 161 -3.68 14.28 -4.75
N ASP A 162 -3.98 15.56 -4.97
CA ASP A 162 -3.31 16.35 -5.99
C ASP A 162 -1.79 16.23 -5.84
N ASN A 163 -1.10 16.13 -6.99
CA ASN A 163 0.35 15.88 -7.09
C ASN A 163 1.11 16.60 -5.97
N ILE A 164 1.69 15.83 -5.05
CA ILE A 164 2.49 16.38 -3.96
C ILE A 164 3.74 16.99 -4.61
N PRO A 165 3.86 18.33 -4.67
CA PRO A 165 4.98 18.94 -5.36
C PRO A 165 6.24 18.61 -4.57
N LEU A 166 7.14 17.84 -5.18
CA LEU A 166 8.48 17.68 -4.64
C LEU A 166 9.22 19.01 -4.81
N PRO A 167 9.94 19.50 -3.79
CA PRO A 167 10.92 20.55 -4.00
C PRO A 167 11.88 20.08 -5.09
N LYS A 168 12.03 20.87 -6.17
CA LYS A 168 13.04 20.57 -7.19
C LYS A 168 14.38 20.41 -6.46
N ALA A 169 15.08 19.30 -6.72
CA ALA A 169 16.42 19.08 -6.19
C ALA A 169 17.24 20.36 -6.42
N MET A 170 17.72 20.99 -5.34
CA MET A 170 18.69 22.07 -5.45
C MET A 170 19.92 21.47 -6.12
N SER A 171 20.18 21.92 -7.35
CA SER A 171 21.41 21.65 -8.11
C SER A 171 22.64 22.14 -7.36
#